data_AF-A0A1G5AFN1-F1
#
_entry.id   AF-A0A1G5AFN1-F1
#
_cell.length_a   1.000
_cell.length_b   1.000
_cell.length_c   1.000
_cell.angle_alpha   90.00
_cell.angle_beta   90.00
_cell.angle_gamma   90.00
#
_symmetry.space_group_name_H-M   'P 1'
#
loop_
_entity.id
_entity.type
_entity.pdbx_description
1 polymer ?
#
loop_
_entity_poly.entity_id
_entity_poly.type
_entity_poly.pdbx_seq_one_letter_code
_entity_poly.pdbx_strand_id
1 'polypeptide(L)'
;MKKEVKKIITILKATPKLKLNIIASVVLFLLGMIGELLSHSNLSNMIFFTNSAIFFFTSIVNTSGSGLAQSSPSAKKLQTVYPFFIQIPLYIITFLLISIHRLYIVSKPLPNLSLQESYAKHGTLILAFSVLCINFMLYEILFSKRTLLSIIFMVIIFIPTIIFTSMLDEFFKINMKSAIAIGFLIMIAGSLLSILVANLLYKYPVSAHVMKENNKA
;
A
#
# COMPACT_ATOMS: atom_id res chain seq x y z
N MET A 1 0.61 -24.59 4.51
CA MET A 1 0.24 -23.30 5.12
C MET A 1 0.82 -23.06 6.51
N LYS A 2 0.54 -23.90 7.53
CA LYS A 2 0.97 -23.67 8.94
C LYS A 2 2.48 -23.42 9.13
N LYS A 3 3.34 -24.14 8.38
CA LYS A 3 4.80 -23.97 8.38
C LYS A 3 5.25 -22.62 7.79
N GLU A 4 4.63 -22.15 6.71
CA GLU A 4 4.94 -20.86 6.07
C GLU A 4 4.53 -19.69 6.97
N VAL A 5 3.33 -19.74 7.57
CA VAL A 5 2.85 -18.71 8.52
C VAL A 5 3.76 -18.63 9.75
N LYS A 6 4.13 -19.78 10.33
CA LYS A 6 5.09 -19.82 11.44
C LYS A 6 6.43 -19.18 11.06
N LYS A 7 6.91 -19.44 9.84
CA LYS A 7 8.14 -18.86 9.31
C LYS A 7 8.04 -17.33 9.15
N ILE A 8 6.93 -16.81 8.63
CA ILE A 8 6.69 -15.36 8.52
C ILE A 8 6.68 -14.72 9.91
N ILE A 9 6.00 -15.32 10.89
CA ILE A 9 5.99 -14.83 12.28
C ILE A 9 7.40 -14.82 12.89
N THR A 10 8.18 -15.86 12.66
CA THR A 10 9.58 -15.92 13.14
C THR A 10 10.43 -14.82 12.50
N ILE A 11 10.26 -14.59 11.20
CA ILE A 11 10.98 -13.52 10.47
C ILE A 11 10.59 -12.15 11.02
N LEU A 12 9.28 -11.90 11.21
CA LEU A 12 8.80 -10.65 11.80
C LEU A 12 9.44 -10.40 13.16
N LYS A 13 9.49 -11.41 14.04
CA LYS A 13 10.14 -11.30 15.35
C LYS A 13 11.64 -10.99 15.24
N ALA A 14 12.30 -11.46 14.19
CA ALA A 14 13.72 -11.22 13.92
C ALA A 14 13.98 -9.85 13.24
N THR A 15 12.94 -9.14 12.82
CA THR A 15 13.09 -7.85 12.15
C THR A 15 13.63 -6.78 13.11
N PRO A 16 14.70 -6.07 12.74
CA PRO A 16 15.21 -4.97 13.55
C PRO A 16 14.15 -3.88 13.73
N LYS A 17 14.03 -3.36 14.95
CA LYS A 17 13.09 -2.29 15.33
C LYS A 17 11.61 -2.61 15.06
N LEU A 18 11.22 -3.90 14.98
CA LEU A 18 9.82 -4.30 14.76
C LEU A 18 8.83 -3.61 15.72
N LYS A 19 9.15 -3.57 17.02
CA LYS A 19 8.29 -2.93 18.03
C LYS A 19 8.01 -1.46 17.70
N LEU A 20 9.05 -0.71 17.31
CA LEU A 20 8.93 0.70 16.93
C LEU A 20 8.08 0.86 15.66
N ASN A 21 8.28 -0.02 14.68
CA ASN A 21 7.53 0.02 13.42
C ASN A 21 6.05 -0.34 13.62
N ILE A 22 5.73 -1.27 14.52
CA ILE A 22 4.35 -1.58 14.91
C ILE A 22 3.72 -0.37 15.60
N ILE A 23 4.41 0.25 16.57
CA ILE A 23 3.89 1.43 17.28
C ILE A 23 3.65 2.58 16.30
N ALA A 24 4.61 2.87 15.41
CA ALA A 24 4.48 3.90 14.39
C ALA A 24 3.29 3.63 13.44
N SER A 25 3.14 2.37 13.01
CA SER A 25 2.01 1.95 12.18
C SER A 25 0.66 2.19 12.87
N VAL A 26 0.53 1.77 14.14
CA VAL A 26 -0.71 1.96 14.91
C VAL A 26 -1.00 3.44 15.12
N VAL A 27 0.01 4.26 15.45
CA VAL A 27 -0.17 5.70 15.64
C VAL A 27 -0.66 6.35 14.34
N LEU A 28 -0.05 6.04 13.19
CA LEU A 28 -0.49 6.58 11.90
C LEU A 28 -1.87 6.10 11.49
N PHE A 29 -2.21 4.85 11.78
CA PHE A 29 -3.56 4.34 11.55
C PHE A 29 -4.59 5.10 12.40
N LEU A 30 -4.30 5.34 13.68
CA LEU A 30 -5.18 6.11 14.57
C LEU A 30 -5.31 7.58 14.12
N LEU A 31 -4.21 8.22 13.70
CA LEU A 31 -4.25 9.57 13.13
C LEU A 31 -5.10 9.61 11.85
N GLY A 32 -4.97 8.61 10.98
CA GLY A 32 -5.82 8.44 9.80
C GLY A 32 -7.29 8.32 10.18
N MET A 33 -7.63 7.48 11.16
CA MET A 33 -8.99 7.32 11.67
C MET A 33 -9.56 8.63 12.24
N ILE A 34 -8.78 9.34 13.06
CA ILE A 34 -9.18 10.63 13.62
C ILE A 34 -9.42 11.64 12.49
N GLY A 35 -8.50 11.72 11.53
CA GLY A 35 -8.64 12.59 10.36
C GLY A 35 -9.87 12.25 9.52
N GLU A 36 -10.15 10.98 9.31
CA GLU A 36 -11.32 10.49 8.57
C GLU A 36 -12.64 10.85 9.25
N LEU A 37 -12.70 10.73 10.58
CA LEU A 37 -13.89 11.09 11.37
C LEU A 37 -14.10 12.61 11.45
N LEU A 38 -13.02 13.38 11.58
CA LEU A 38 -13.09 14.84 11.70
C LEU A 38 -13.27 15.57 10.36
N SER A 39 -12.78 14.99 9.25
CA SER A 39 -12.82 15.62 7.93
C SER A 39 -13.73 14.86 6.96
N HIS A 40 -14.82 15.50 6.58
CA HIS A 40 -15.80 14.88 5.70
C HIS A 40 -15.37 14.85 4.22
N SER A 41 -14.21 15.41 3.84
CA SER A 41 -13.79 15.38 2.42
C SER A 41 -12.32 15.74 2.17
N ASN A 42 -11.35 15.09 2.82
CA ASN A 42 -9.95 15.38 2.53
C ASN A 42 -9.11 14.13 2.23
N LEU A 43 -8.55 14.09 1.01
CA LEU A 43 -7.65 13.04 0.54
C LEU A 43 -6.33 13.03 1.34
N SER A 44 -5.91 14.18 1.90
CA SER A 44 -4.66 14.28 2.66
C SER A 44 -4.63 13.37 3.88
N ASN A 45 -5.76 13.18 4.56
CA ASN A 45 -5.85 12.30 5.74
C ASN A 45 -5.71 10.82 5.38
N MET A 46 -6.03 10.47 4.14
CA MET A 46 -5.87 9.11 3.65
C MET A 46 -4.40 8.70 3.45
N ILE A 47 -3.48 9.67 3.44
CA ILE A 47 -2.03 9.43 3.41
C ILE A 47 -1.57 8.78 4.73
N PHE A 48 -2.15 9.13 5.88
CA PHE A 48 -1.79 8.51 7.16
C PHE A 48 -2.13 7.01 7.18
N PHE A 49 -3.29 6.68 6.61
CA PHE A 49 -3.70 5.30 6.42
C PHE A 49 -2.73 4.52 5.55
N THR A 50 -2.31 5.06 4.41
CA THR A 50 -1.39 4.33 3.54
C THR A 50 -0.01 4.19 4.18
N ASN A 51 0.48 5.23 4.84
CA ASN A 51 1.76 5.18 5.57
C ASN A 51 1.77 4.15 6.70
N SER A 52 0.63 3.85 7.32
CA SER A 52 0.56 2.82 8.36
C SER A 52 1.02 1.45 7.86
N ALA A 53 0.76 1.08 6.61
CA ALA A 53 1.13 -0.22 6.06
C ALA A 53 2.59 -0.28 5.56
N ILE A 54 3.18 0.87 5.18
CA ILE A 54 4.57 0.99 4.70
C ILE A 54 5.57 0.44 5.72
N PHE A 55 5.33 0.69 7.01
CA PHE A 55 6.22 0.24 8.08
C PHE A 55 6.38 -1.28 8.11
N PHE A 56 5.33 -2.04 7.77
CA PHE A 56 5.42 -3.50 7.70
C PHE A 56 6.19 -3.97 6.47
N PHE A 57 5.96 -3.35 5.31
CA PHE A 57 6.68 -3.69 4.09
C PHE A 57 8.18 -3.47 4.25
N THR A 58 8.58 -2.25 4.65
CA THR A 58 9.98 -1.86 4.84
C THR A 58 10.67 -2.70 5.90
N SER A 59 9.99 -3.00 7.01
CA SER A 59 10.45 -3.94 8.05
C SER A 59 10.85 -5.31 7.48
N ILE A 60 9.96 -5.93 6.70
CA ILE A 60 10.16 -7.28 6.18
C ILE A 60 11.27 -7.26 5.10
N VAL A 61 11.27 -6.28 4.21
CA VAL A 61 12.30 -6.16 3.17
C VAL A 61 13.68 -5.90 3.76
N ASN A 62 13.80 -5.04 4.78
CA ASN A 62 15.08 -4.78 5.45
C ASN A 62 15.65 -6.03 6.13
N THR A 63 14.79 -6.95 6.58
CA THR A 63 15.22 -8.24 7.15
C THR A 63 15.94 -9.09 6.10
N SER A 64 15.60 -8.96 4.80
CA SER A 64 16.28 -9.66 3.70
C SER A 64 17.74 -9.23 3.50
N GLY A 65 18.12 -8.03 3.98
CA GLY A 65 19.50 -7.52 3.93
C GLY A 65 20.37 -8.00 5.09
N SER A 66 19.80 -8.66 6.10
CA SER A 66 20.57 -9.24 7.20
C SER A 66 21.36 -10.47 6.74
N GLY A 67 22.57 -10.67 7.27
CA GLY A 67 23.45 -11.79 6.89
C GLY A 67 22.81 -13.18 7.09
N LEU A 68 21.84 -13.31 8.00
CA LEU A 68 21.07 -14.53 8.24
C LEU A 68 20.07 -14.87 7.13
N ALA A 69 19.55 -13.87 6.41
CA ALA A 69 18.51 -14.04 5.41
C ALA A 69 19.03 -14.06 3.97
N GLN A 70 20.15 -13.37 3.68
CA GLN A 70 20.72 -13.20 2.33
C GLN A 70 21.11 -14.51 1.65
N SER A 71 21.64 -15.49 2.39
CA SER A 71 22.06 -16.80 1.88
C SER A 71 20.94 -17.85 1.85
N SER A 72 19.76 -17.51 2.39
CA SER A 72 18.66 -18.46 2.50
C SER A 72 17.79 -18.47 1.23
N PRO A 73 17.14 -19.61 0.89
CA PRO A 73 16.10 -19.66 -0.14
C PRO A 73 14.92 -18.71 0.11
N SER A 74 14.83 -18.16 1.34
CA SER A 74 13.79 -17.23 1.77
C SER A 74 14.07 -15.78 1.36
N ALA A 75 15.30 -15.44 0.94
CA ALA A 75 15.69 -14.09 0.56
C ALA A 75 14.79 -13.51 -0.53
N LYS A 76 14.49 -14.32 -1.56
CA LYS A 76 13.56 -13.93 -2.64
C LYS A 76 12.17 -13.65 -2.09
N LYS A 77 11.59 -14.60 -1.34
CA LYS A 77 10.25 -14.44 -0.76
C LYS A 77 10.15 -13.22 0.15
N LEU A 78 11.20 -12.90 0.92
CA LEU A 78 11.27 -11.72 1.79
C LEU A 78 11.29 -10.39 1.03
N GLN A 79 11.75 -10.40 -0.20
CA GLN A 79 11.80 -9.23 -1.06
C GLN A 79 10.60 -9.10 -1.99
N THR A 80 9.84 -10.17 -2.23
CA THR A 80 8.83 -10.20 -3.29
C THR A 80 7.42 -10.58 -2.86
N VAL A 81 7.23 -11.43 -1.84
CA VAL A 81 5.88 -11.94 -1.48
C VAL A 81 5.55 -11.69 -0.02
N TYR A 82 6.49 -11.95 0.90
CA TYR A 82 6.22 -11.86 2.34
C TYR A 82 5.81 -10.47 2.84
N PRO A 83 6.36 -9.36 2.32
CA PRO A 83 5.90 -8.02 2.68
C PRO A 83 4.39 -7.82 2.44
N PHE A 84 3.89 -8.40 1.34
CA PHE A 84 2.51 -8.23 0.90
C PHE A 84 1.49 -9.05 1.73
N PHE A 85 1.92 -10.07 2.49
CA PHE A 85 1.02 -10.85 3.34
C PHE A 85 0.40 -10.03 4.47
N ILE A 86 1.04 -8.94 4.90
CA ILE A 86 0.49 -8.03 5.91
C ILE A 86 -0.03 -6.76 5.25
N GLN A 87 0.72 -6.21 4.29
CA GLN A 87 0.38 -4.96 3.64
C GLN A 87 -0.94 -5.01 2.87
N ILE A 88 -1.17 -6.04 2.04
CA ILE A 88 -2.40 -6.14 1.25
C ILE A 88 -3.64 -6.25 2.15
N PRO A 89 -3.69 -7.17 3.16
CA PRO A 89 -4.83 -7.21 4.07
C PRO A 89 -5.07 -5.91 4.82
N LEU A 90 -4.03 -5.20 5.26
CA LEU A 90 -4.19 -3.90 5.92
C LEU A 90 -4.81 -2.86 4.99
N TYR A 91 -4.38 -2.79 3.73
CA TYR A 91 -5.01 -1.90 2.76
C TYR A 91 -6.46 -2.29 2.49
N ILE A 92 -6.78 -3.58 2.34
CA ILE A 92 -8.16 -4.07 2.17
C ILE A 92 -9.04 -3.70 3.37
N ILE A 93 -8.58 -3.95 4.59
CA ILE A 93 -9.33 -3.61 5.82
C ILE A 93 -9.59 -2.10 5.86
N THR A 94 -8.55 -1.30 5.61
CA THR A 94 -8.66 0.17 5.61
C THR A 94 -9.62 0.67 4.54
N PHE A 95 -9.55 0.12 3.32
CA PHE A 95 -10.46 0.45 2.22
C PHE A 95 -11.91 0.16 2.59
N LEU A 96 -12.18 -0.99 3.23
CA LEU A 96 -13.52 -1.35 3.68
C LEU A 96 -14.01 -0.41 4.78
N LEU A 97 -13.16 -0.07 5.76
CA LEU A 97 -13.50 0.88 6.82
C LEU A 97 -13.86 2.26 6.26
N ILE A 98 -13.06 2.79 5.34
CA ILE A 98 -13.35 4.07 4.65
C ILE A 98 -14.65 3.95 3.86
N SER A 99 -14.83 2.87 3.08
CA SER A 99 -16.03 2.68 2.27
C SER A 99 -17.31 2.64 3.11
N ILE A 100 -17.29 1.92 4.24
CA ILE A 100 -18.43 1.83 5.18
C ILE A 100 -18.68 3.18 5.83
N HIS A 101 -17.63 3.86 6.31
CA HIS A 101 -17.76 5.16 6.94
C HIS A 101 -18.33 6.21 5.98
N ARG A 102 -17.87 6.22 4.73
CA ARG A 102 -18.32 7.16 3.70
C ARG A 102 -19.75 6.84 3.26
N LEU A 103 -20.14 5.56 3.14
CA LEU A 103 -21.54 5.18 2.94
C LEU A 103 -22.44 5.69 4.06
N TYR A 104 -21.99 5.57 5.31
CA TYR A 104 -22.72 6.09 6.47
C TYR A 104 -22.86 7.61 6.42
N ILE A 105 -21.82 8.36 6.05
CA ILE A 105 -21.88 9.82 5.91
C ILE A 105 -22.91 10.21 4.84
N VAL A 106 -22.88 9.60 3.66
CA VAL A 106 -23.81 9.97 2.57
C VAL A 106 -25.26 9.61 2.90
N SER A 107 -25.48 8.60 3.75
CA SER A 107 -26.83 8.26 4.23
C SER A 107 -27.47 9.35 5.09
N LYS A 108 -26.69 10.33 5.58
CA LYS A 108 -27.19 11.48 6.33
C LYS A 108 -27.40 12.68 5.40
N PRO A 109 -28.52 13.42 5.54
CA PRO A 109 -28.73 14.63 4.76
C PRO A 109 -27.67 15.68 5.13
N LEU A 110 -26.83 16.06 4.17
CA LEU A 110 -25.93 17.19 4.31
C LEU A 110 -26.67 18.48 3.92
N PRO A 111 -26.59 19.56 4.72
CA PRO A 111 -27.40 20.76 4.51
C PRO A 111 -27.05 21.54 3.23
N ASN A 112 -25.88 21.30 2.63
CA ASN A 112 -25.33 22.12 1.55
C ASN A 112 -25.03 21.36 0.24
N LEU A 113 -25.41 20.09 0.13
CA LEU A 113 -25.11 19.24 -1.04
C LEU A 113 -26.33 18.40 -1.40
N SER A 114 -26.64 18.29 -2.69
CA SER A 114 -27.62 17.30 -3.13
C SER A 114 -27.10 15.88 -2.86
N LEU A 115 -28.01 14.92 -2.67
CA LEU A 115 -27.66 13.52 -2.44
C LEU A 115 -26.77 12.96 -3.57
N GLN A 116 -27.02 13.38 -4.82
CA GLN A 116 -26.24 12.94 -5.98
C GLN A 116 -24.81 13.50 -5.96
N GLU A 117 -24.63 14.77 -5.63
CA GLU A 117 -23.30 15.39 -5.50
C GLU A 117 -22.51 14.78 -4.35
N SER A 118 -23.19 14.48 -3.22
CA SER A 118 -22.58 13.78 -2.10
C SER A 118 -22.10 12.37 -2.52
N TYR A 119 -22.93 11.59 -3.23
CA TYR A 119 -22.51 10.28 -3.74
C TYR A 119 -21.32 10.37 -4.69
N ALA A 120 -21.33 11.32 -5.63
CA ALA A 120 -20.24 11.50 -6.58
C ALA A 120 -18.93 11.83 -5.86
N LYS A 121 -18.95 12.82 -4.96
CA LYS A 121 -17.76 13.25 -4.21
C LYS A 121 -17.16 12.13 -3.36
N HIS A 122 -18.00 11.44 -2.59
CA HIS A 122 -17.52 10.34 -1.75
C HIS A 122 -17.10 9.12 -2.56
N GLY A 123 -17.73 8.86 -3.71
CA GLY A 123 -17.33 7.82 -4.66
C GLY A 123 -15.94 8.10 -5.26
N THR A 124 -15.69 9.34 -5.70
CA THR A 124 -14.39 9.77 -6.22
C THR A 124 -13.29 9.61 -5.17
N LEU A 125 -13.54 9.97 -3.91
CA LEU A 125 -12.58 9.78 -2.82
C LEU A 125 -12.22 8.30 -2.57
N ILE A 126 -13.19 7.39 -2.65
CA ILE A 126 -12.94 5.94 -2.52
C ILE A 126 -12.05 5.42 -3.65
N LEU A 127 -12.29 5.89 -4.88
CA LEU A 127 -11.46 5.54 -6.03
C LEU A 127 -10.05 6.11 -5.90
N ALA A 128 -9.94 7.39 -5.52
CA ALA A 128 -8.67 8.05 -5.27
C ALA A 128 -7.85 7.30 -4.22
N PHE A 129 -8.47 6.86 -3.13
CA PHE A 129 -7.80 6.05 -2.12
C PHE A 129 -7.26 4.72 -2.67
N SER A 130 -8.04 4.04 -3.51
CA SER A 130 -7.64 2.78 -4.14
C SER A 130 -6.41 2.95 -5.02
N VAL A 131 -6.40 4.03 -5.82
CA VAL A 131 -5.27 4.41 -6.67
C VAL A 131 -4.04 4.77 -5.82
N LEU A 132 -4.25 5.51 -4.72
CA LEU A 132 -3.21 5.91 -3.79
C LEU A 132 -2.53 4.68 -3.15
N CYS A 133 -3.30 3.68 -2.71
CA CYS A 133 -2.76 2.43 -2.17
C CYS A 133 -1.81 1.71 -3.14
N ILE A 134 -2.19 1.61 -4.42
CA ILE A 134 -1.36 0.94 -5.43
C ILE A 134 -0.10 1.74 -5.72
N ASN A 135 -0.24 3.06 -5.86
CA ASN A 135 0.89 3.93 -6.10
C ASN A 135 1.91 3.85 -4.96
N PHE A 136 1.45 3.74 -3.70
CA PHE A 136 2.34 3.49 -2.56
C PHE A 136 3.01 2.12 -2.65
N MET A 137 2.28 1.04 -2.93
CA MET A 137 2.87 -0.30 -3.10
C MET A 137 3.98 -0.30 -4.18
N LEU A 138 3.72 0.32 -5.34
CA LEU A 138 4.71 0.41 -6.42
C LEU A 138 5.91 1.28 -6.02
N TYR A 139 5.67 2.43 -5.40
CA TYR A 139 6.73 3.29 -4.90
C TYR A 139 7.64 2.56 -3.91
N GLU A 140 7.08 1.81 -2.96
CA GLU A 140 7.84 1.06 -1.97
C GLU A 140 8.74 -0.02 -2.59
N ILE A 141 8.21 -0.77 -3.57
CA ILE A 141 9.00 -1.73 -4.34
C ILE A 141 10.18 -1.02 -4.99
N LEU A 142 9.90 0.07 -5.72
CA LEU A 142 10.92 0.82 -6.44
C LEU A 142 11.95 1.40 -5.48
N PHE A 143 11.53 1.99 -4.37
CA PHE A 143 12.42 2.61 -3.39
C PHE A 143 13.36 1.58 -2.76
N SER A 144 12.84 0.39 -2.45
CA SER A 144 13.65 -0.70 -1.88
C SER A 144 14.69 -1.29 -2.84
N LYS A 145 14.56 -1.06 -4.16
CA LYS A 145 15.44 -1.64 -5.19
C LYS A 145 16.28 -0.62 -5.93
N ARG A 146 15.70 0.52 -6.35
CA ARG A 146 16.31 1.52 -7.22
C ARG A 146 15.80 2.92 -6.84
N THR A 147 16.50 3.58 -5.92
CA THR A 147 16.15 4.91 -5.41
C THR A 147 15.95 5.96 -6.51
N LEU A 148 16.77 5.95 -7.56
CA LEU A 148 16.60 6.88 -8.68
C LEU A 148 15.28 6.62 -9.44
N LEU A 149 14.96 5.36 -9.71
CA LEU A 149 13.72 4.99 -10.40
C LEU A 149 12.49 5.29 -9.53
N SER A 150 12.59 5.17 -8.20
CA SER A 150 11.50 5.57 -7.29
C SER A 150 11.28 7.08 -7.27
N ILE A 151 12.34 7.89 -7.38
CA ILE A 151 12.21 9.36 -7.49
C ILE A 151 11.51 9.72 -8.80
N ILE A 152 11.93 9.11 -9.92
CA ILE A 152 11.29 9.32 -11.23
C ILE A 152 9.81 8.92 -11.18
N PHE A 153 9.49 7.76 -10.61
CA PHE A 153 8.12 7.32 -10.42
C PHE A 153 7.31 8.29 -9.56
N MET A 154 7.91 8.81 -8.48
CA MET A 154 7.26 9.78 -7.61
C MET A 154 6.91 11.06 -8.36
N VAL A 155 7.83 11.60 -9.15
CA VAL A 155 7.66 12.88 -9.87
C VAL A 155 6.73 12.75 -11.07
N ILE A 156 6.86 11.66 -11.86
CA ILE A 156 6.16 11.52 -13.14
C ILE A 156 4.79 10.86 -12.98
N ILE A 157 4.62 9.98 -12.00
CA ILE A 157 3.39 9.18 -11.86
C ILE A 157 2.68 9.55 -10.57
N PHE A 158 3.35 9.43 -9.42
CA PHE A 158 2.69 9.55 -8.11
C PHE A 158 2.10 10.94 -7.87
N ILE A 159 2.92 12.01 -7.98
CA ILE A 159 2.47 13.39 -7.77
C ILE A 159 1.37 13.78 -8.78
N PRO A 160 1.54 13.57 -10.09
CA PRO A 160 0.49 13.87 -11.06
C PRO A 160 -0.80 13.11 -10.79
N THR A 161 -0.71 11.84 -10.36
CA THR A 161 -1.90 11.06 -10.01
C THR A 161 -2.64 11.67 -8.83
N ILE A 162 -1.95 12.11 -7.77
CA ILE A 162 -2.59 12.79 -6.63
C ILE A 162 -3.29 14.07 -7.09
N ILE A 163 -2.59 14.91 -7.85
CA ILE A 163 -3.14 16.16 -8.37
C ILE A 163 -4.38 15.86 -9.22
N PHE A 164 -4.29 14.93 -10.16
CA PHE A 164 -5.41 14.56 -11.02
C PHE A 164 -6.59 14.01 -10.21
N THR A 165 -6.33 13.15 -9.22
CA THR A 165 -7.41 12.62 -8.35
C THR A 165 -8.11 13.70 -7.54
N SER A 166 -7.42 14.78 -7.16
CA SER A 166 -8.03 15.92 -6.47
C SER A 166 -8.87 16.82 -7.40
N MET A 167 -8.66 16.73 -8.72
CA MET A 167 -9.44 17.45 -9.73
C MET A 167 -10.63 16.62 -10.27
N LEU A 168 -10.73 15.34 -9.93
CA LEU A 168 -11.79 14.44 -10.40
C LEU A 168 -13.18 14.76 -9.82
N ASP A 169 -13.27 15.60 -8.79
CA ASP A 169 -14.53 16.03 -8.17
C ASP A 169 -15.52 16.64 -9.19
N GLU A 170 -15.02 17.18 -10.32
CA GLU A 170 -15.84 17.83 -11.34
C GLU A 170 -16.28 16.92 -12.51
N PHE A 171 -15.62 15.78 -12.73
CA PHE A 171 -15.75 15.04 -13.99
C PHE A 171 -16.58 13.75 -13.92
N PHE A 172 -16.71 13.13 -12.74
CA PHE A 172 -17.31 11.80 -12.61
C PHE A 172 -18.55 11.78 -11.71
N LYS A 173 -19.73 11.70 -12.31
CA LYS A 173 -20.97 11.30 -11.62
C LYS A 173 -21.00 9.77 -11.46
N ILE A 174 -20.08 9.23 -10.66
CA ILE A 174 -20.05 7.80 -10.37
C ILE A 174 -20.99 7.48 -9.20
N ASN A 175 -21.80 6.44 -9.37
CA ASN A 175 -22.62 5.90 -8.29
C ASN A 175 -21.73 5.22 -7.23
N MET A 176 -22.03 5.44 -5.96
CA MET A 176 -21.26 4.93 -4.82
C MET A 176 -21.01 3.43 -4.84
N LYS A 177 -22.02 2.63 -5.25
CA LYS A 177 -21.88 1.18 -5.39
C LYS A 177 -20.83 0.81 -6.45
N SER A 178 -20.85 1.50 -7.58
CA SER A 178 -19.89 1.31 -8.67
C SER A 178 -18.49 1.76 -8.23
N ALA A 179 -18.37 2.88 -7.51
CA ALA A 179 -17.08 3.34 -6.97
C ALA A 179 -16.43 2.31 -6.04
N ILE A 180 -17.20 1.70 -5.13
CA ILE A 180 -16.68 0.67 -4.22
C ILE A 180 -16.26 -0.58 -5.00
N ALA A 181 -17.08 -1.03 -5.94
CA ALA A 181 -16.76 -2.21 -6.76
C ALA A 181 -15.50 -2.00 -7.61
N ILE A 182 -15.41 -0.85 -8.29
CA ILE A 182 -14.23 -0.48 -9.09
C ILE A 182 -13.01 -0.30 -8.20
N GLY A 183 -13.13 0.37 -7.05
CA GLY A 183 -12.02 0.55 -6.10
C GLY A 183 -11.47 -0.78 -5.58
N PHE A 184 -12.36 -1.73 -5.29
CA PHE A 184 -11.97 -3.08 -4.88
C PHE A 184 -11.27 -3.85 -6.01
N LEU A 185 -11.76 -3.75 -7.25
CA LEU A 185 -11.11 -4.35 -8.43
C LEU A 185 -9.71 -3.75 -8.67
N ILE A 186 -9.61 -2.42 -8.57
CA ILE A 186 -8.34 -1.69 -8.64
C ILE A 186 -7.38 -2.25 -7.59
N MET A 187 -7.80 -2.37 -6.33
CA MET A 187 -6.96 -2.91 -5.25
C MET A 187 -6.48 -4.34 -5.50
N ILE A 188 -7.35 -5.24 -5.98
CA ILE A 188 -6.96 -6.63 -6.30
C ILE A 188 -5.96 -6.64 -7.45
N ALA A 189 -6.29 -5.98 -8.56
CA ALA A 189 -5.45 -5.95 -9.76
C ALA A 189 -4.09 -5.29 -9.45
N GLY A 190 -4.09 -4.19 -8.73
CA GLY A 190 -2.89 -3.47 -8.32
C GLY A 190 -2.04 -4.25 -7.31
N SER A 191 -2.65 -5.05 -6.43
CA SER A 191 -1.93 -5.95 -5.54
C SER A 191 -1.20 -7.06 -6.31
N LEU A 192 -1.88 -7.68 -7.29
CA LEU A 192 -1.28 -8.68 -8.17
C LEU A 192 -0.15 -8.07 -9.00
N LEU A 193 -0.37 -6.88 -9.57
CA LEU A 193 0.65 -6.13 -10.29
C LEU A 193 1.86 -5.82 -9.40
N SER A 194 1.64 -5.40 -8.16
CA SER A 194 2.71 -5.11 -7.21
C SER A 194 3.58 -6.33 -6.92
N ILE A 195 2.97 -7.51 -6.74
CA ILE A 195 3.72 -8.77 -6.59
C ILE A 195 4.52 -9.10 -7.86
N LEU A 196 3.93 -8.91 -9.04
CA LEU A 196 4.64 -9.12 -10.32
C LEU A 196 5.84 -8.19 -10.47
N VAL A 197 5.66 -6.89 -10.22
CA VAL A 197 6.73 -5.88 -10.27
C VAL A 197 7.82 -6.18 -9.23
N ALA A 198 7.45 -6.59 -8.02
CA ALA A 198 8.43 -6.99 -7.01
C ALA A 198 9.27 -8.20 -7.43
N ASN A 199 8.66 -9.17 -8.13
CA ASN A 199 9.39 -10.30 -8.70
C ASN A 199 10.28 -9.91 -9.90
N LEU A 200 9.81 -9.01 -10.77
CA LEU A 200 10.57 -8.50 -11.91
C LEU A 200 11.82 -7.74 -11.44
N LEU A 201 11.68 -6.95 -10.39
CA LEU A 201 12.75 -6.13 -9.80
C LEU A 201 13.50 -6.84 -8.66
N TYR A 202 13.37 -8.16 -8.56
CA TYR A 202 14.12 -8.93 -7.58
C TYR A 202 15.63 -8.80 -7.82
N LYS A 203 16.36 -8.39 -6.78
CA LYS A 203 17.82 -8.37 -6.80
C LYS A 203 18.37 -9.67 -6.22
N TYR A 204 19.18 -10.37 -7.01
CA TYR A 204 19.97 -11.48 -6.49
C TYR A 204 20.98 -10.99 -5.45
N PRO A 205 21.23 -11.75 -4.38
CA PRO A 205 22.32 -11.42 -3.45
C PRO A 205 23.65 -11.44 -4.21
N VAL A 206 24.50 -10.44 -3.95
CA VAL A 206 25.79 -10.24 -4.64
C VAL A 206 26.66 -11.50 -4.59
N SER A 207 26.67 -12.21 -3.46
CA SER A 207 27.42 -13.47 -3.29
C SER A 207 26.98 -14.59 -4.23
N ALA A 208 25.68 -14.69 -4.54
CA ALA A 208 25.18 -15.69 -5.49
C ALA A 208 25.46 -15.29 -6.94
N HIS A 209 25.60 -14.00 -7.24
CA HIS A 209 25.99 -13.53 -8.57
C HIS A 209 27.46 -13.83 -8.84
N VAL A 210 28.34 -13.51 -7.88
CA VAL A 210 29.79 -13.79 -7.96
C VAL A 210 30.05 -15.30 -8.03
N MET A 211 29.32 -16.13 -7.27
CA MET A 211 29.44 -17.59 -7.39
C MET A 211 28.94 -18.14 -8.74
N LYS A 212 27.93 -17.53 -9.36
CA LYS A 212 27.41 -17.97 -10.67
C LYS A 212 28.30 -17.53 -11.82
N GLU A 213 28.99 -16.40 -11.68
CA GLU A 213 30.01 -15.94 -12.64
C GLU A 213 31.30 -16.77 -12.49
N ASN A 214 31.74 -17.05 -11.27
CA ASN A 214 32.94 -17.87 -11.04
C ASN A 214 32.76 -19.35 -11.44
N ASN A 215 31.54 -19.90 -11.40
CA ASN A 215 31.25 -21.27 -11.87
C ASN A 215 31.00 -21.37 -13.39
N LYS A 216 31.09 -20.25 -14.11
CA LYS A 216 30.99 -20.20 -15.59
C LYS A 216 32.34 -19.96 -16.27
N ALA A 217 33.42 -19.83 -15.50
CA ALA A 217 34.80 -19.87 -15.95
C ALA A 217 35.34 -21.30 -15.76
#